data_AF-A0A7S4DDH2-F1
#
_entry.id   AF-A0A7S4DDH2-F1
#
_cell.length_a   1.000
_cell.length_b   1.000
_cell.length_c   1.000
_cell.angle_alpha   90.00
_cell.angle_beta   90.00
_cell.angle_gamma   90.00
#
_symmetry.space_group_name_H-M   'P 1'
#
loop_
_entity.id
_entity.type
_entity.pdbx_description
1 polymer ?
#
loop_
_entity_poly.entity_id
_entity_poly.type
_entity_poly.pdbx_seq_one_letter_code
_entity_poly.pdbx_strand_id
1 'polypeptide(L)'
;MDRETYLQKMQDQLLGDDYVEIPAEEVAAGGEKKLLDGLHAKLVEKLKEMGVDTRGGCYLTMTAPEMAKLYLLIKVHKDGYPGRPVVSQIDDPTYNICKVLTDILNPLDEGGCSKNLLS
;
A
#
# COMPACT_ATOMS: atom_id res chain seq x y z
N MET A 1 -9.09 21.69 -4.93
CA MET A 1 -10.20 21.01 -4.23
C MET A 1 -10.48 21.84 -2.98
N ASP A 2 -11.73 22.23 -2.74
CA ASP A 2 -12.09 23.06 -1.59
C ASP A 2 -12.09 22.24 -0.29
N ARG A 3 -11.82 22.89 0.85
CA ARG A 3 -11.68 22.23 2.16
C ARG A 3 -12.96 21.50 2.56
N GLU A 4 -14.11 22.09 2.26
CA GLU A 4 -15.41 21.50 2.62
C GLU A 4 -15.68 20.26 1.77
N THR A 5 -15.35 20.30 0.48
CA THR A 5 -15.48 19.16 -0.42
C THR A 5 -14.58 17.99 0.00
N TYR A 6 -13.38 18.27 0.52
CA TYR A 6 -12.47 17.25 1.03
C TYR A 6 -13.04 16.56 2.29
N LEU A 7 -13.54 17.36 3.24
CA LEU A 7 -14.12 16.84 4.48
C LEU A 7 -15.39 16.00 4.24
N GLN A 8 -16.24 16.45 3.32
CA GLN A 8 -17.44 15.71 2.93
C GLN A 8 -17.09 14.33 2.36
N LYS A 9 -16.13 14.27 1.43
CA LYS A 9 -15.67 13.00 0.85
C LYS A 9 -15.05 12.07 1.89
N MET A 10 -14.32 12.62 2.86
CA MET A 10 -13.79 11.81 3.97
C MET A 10 -14.90 11.23 4.82
N GLN A 11 -15.93 12.01 5.16
CA GLN A 11 -17.07 11.51 5.92
C GLN A 11 -17.86 10.46 5.15
N ASP A 12 -18.10 10.69 3.85
CA ASP A 12 -18.80 9.73 2.99
C ASP A 12 -18.03 8.40 2.90
N GLN A 13 -16.70 8.44 2.89
CA GLN A 13 -15.86 7.24 2.91
C GLN A 13 -15.90 6.50 4.25
N LEU A 14 -15.89 7.22 5.36
CA LEU A 14 -15.94 6.63 6.71
C LEU A 14 -17.32 6.04 7.04
N LEU A 15 -18.38 6.64 6.51
CA LEU A 15 -19.77 6.22 6.70
C LEU A 15 -20.21 5.15 5.69
N GLY A 16 -19.38 4.83 4.69
CA GLY A 16 -19.62 3.73 3.78
C GLY A 16 -19.50 2.37 4.48
N ASP A 17 -20.09 1.34 3.88
CA ASP A 17 -20.02 -0.05 4.37
C ASP A 17 -18.59 -0.67 4.29
N ASP A 18 -17.61 0.10 3.80
CA ASP A 18 -16.24 -0.35 3.58
C ASP A 18 -15.42 -0.39 4.88
N TYR A 19 -15.86 0.30 5.94
CA TYR A 19 -15.13 0.40 7.21
C TYR A 19 -15.99 0.02 8.41
N VAL A 20 -15.37 -0.63 9.39
CA VAL A 20 -15.99 -0.98 10.67
C VAL A 20 -15.20 -0.33 11.80
N GLU A 21 -15.88 0.41 12.66
CA GLU A 21 -15.25 0.98 13.85
C GLU A 21 -14.86 -0.13 14.82
N ILE A 22 -13.56 -0.20 15.17
CA ILE A 22 -13.04 -1.15 16.15
C ILE A 22 -12.94 -0.43 17.50
N PRO A 23 -13.58 -0.95 18.57
CA PRO A 23 -13.50 -0.35 19.89
C PRO A 23 -12.05 -0.27 20.40
N ALA A 24 -11.67 0.84 21.02
CA ALA A 24 -10.30 1.06 21.53
C ALA A 24 -9.85 -0.03 22.53
N GLU A 25 -10.78 -0.63 23.26
CA GLU A 25 -10.55 -1.72 24.20
C GLU A 25 -10.12 -3.02 23.49
N GLU A 26 -10.69 -3.33 22.32
CA GLU A 26 -10.29 -4.49 21.51
C GLU A 26 -8.90 -4.29 20.89
N VAL A 27 -8.58 -3.07 20.46
CA VAL A 27 -7.25 -2.71 19.96
C VAL A 27 -6.20 -2.91 21.06
N ALA A 28 -6.47 -2.43 22.26
CA ALA A 28 -5.58 -2.58 23.42
C ALA A 28 -5.41 -4.04 23.88
N ALA A 29 -6.42 -4.90 23.65
CA ALA A 29 -6.39 -6.33 23.97
C ALA A 29 -5.67 -7.20 22.90
N GLY A 30 -4.95 -6.59 21.97
CA GLY A 30 -4.28 -7.29 20.87
C GLY A 30 -5.23 -7.70 19.73
N GLY A 31 -6.35 -6.99 19.57
CA GLY A 31 -7.31 -7.20 18.48
C GLY A 31 -6.67 -7.07 17.10
N GLU A 32 -5.67 -6.20 16.95
CA GLU A 32 -4.87 -6.08 15.72
C GLU A 32 -4.21 -7.41 15.35
N LYS A 33 -3.62 -8.10 16.32
CA LYS A 33 -2.97 -9.40 16.08
C LYS A 33 -3.98 -10.46 15.65
N LYS A 34 -5.14 -10.53 16.33
CA LYS A 34 -6.22 -11.45 15.97
C LYS A 34 -6.79 -11.17 14.57
N LEU A 35 -6.91 -9.89 14.21
CA LEU A 35 -7.33 -9.45 12.88
C LEU A 35 -6.31 -9.89 11.82
N LEU A 36 -5.02 -9.66 12.07
CA LEU A 36 -3.93 -10.10 11.21
C LEU A 36 -3.92 -11.61 11.03
N ASP A 37 -4.08 -12.38 12.11
CA ASP A 37 -4.13 -13.84 12.07
C ASP A 37 -5.34 -14.32 11.24
N GLY A 38 -6.49 -13.67 11.37
CA GLY A 38 -7.70 -13.96 10.58
C GLY A 38 -7.53 -13.63 9.09
N LEU A 39 -6.91 -12.50 8.77
CA LEU A 39 -6.55 -12.12 7.40
C LEU A 39 -5.58 -13.12 6.78
N HIS A 40 -4.56 -13.52 7.54
CA HIS A 40 -3.57 -14.51 7.11
C HIS A 40 -4.24 -15.85 6.79
N ALA A 41 -5.17 -16.31 7.63
CA ALA A 41 -5.92 -17.55 7.40
C ALA A 41 -6.73 -17.49 6.10
N LYS A 42 -7.46 -16.40 5.85
CA LYS A 42 -8.23 -16.20 4.61
C LYS A 42 -7.34 -16.14 3.37
N LEU A 43 -6.20 -15.47 3.47
CA LEU A 43 -5.23 -15.39 2.38
C LEU A 43 -4.69 -16.78 2.02
N VAL A 44 -4.31 -17.59 3.02
CA VAL A 44 -3.82 -18.96 2.83
C VAL A 44 -4.89 -19.85 2.19
N GLU A 45 -6.16 -19.71 2.57
CA GLU A 45 -7.26 -20.42 1.94
C GLU A 45 -7.39 -20.08 0.45
N LYS A 46 -7.37 -18.78 0.10
CA LYS A 46 -7.44 -18.32 -1.29
C LYS A 46 -6.24 -18.75 -2.13
N LEU A 47 -5.04 -18.75 -1.56
CA LEU A 47 -3.85 -19.25 -2.24
C LEU A 47 -3.96 -20.75 -2.56
N LYS A 48 -4.55 -21.54 -1.66
CA LYS A 48 -4.82 -22.97 -1.91
C LYS A 48 -5.85 -23.16 -3.03
N GLU A 49 -6.93 -22.38 -3.06
CA GLU A 49 -7.92 -22.41 -4.15
C GLU A 49 -7.28 -22.15 -5.52
N MET A 50 -6.29 -21.25 -5.57
CA MET A 50 -5.54 -20.94 -6.79
C MET A 50 -4.45 -21.96 -7.15
N GLY A 51 -4.29 -23.04 -6.37
CA GLY A 51 -3.28 -24.07 -6.61
C GLY A 51 -1.86 -23.65 -6.27
N VAL A 52 -1.68 -22.57 -5.50
CA VAL A 52 -0.37 -22.10 -5.03
C VAL A 52 0.03 -22.93 -3.81
N ASP A 53 1.01 -23.83 -3.98
CA ASP A 53 1.59 -24.60 -2.87
C ASP A 53 2.24 -23.66 -1.85
N THR A 54 1.96 -23.81 -0.56
CA THR A 54 2.48 -22.96 0.52
C THR A 54 4.01 -23.04 0.68
N ARG A 55 4.67 -24.11 0.19
CA ARG A 55 6.14 -24.17 0.11
C ARG A 55 6.69 -23.48 -1.13
N GLY A 56 5.94 -23.51 -2.23
CA GLY A 56 6.23 -22.77 -3.46
C GLY A 56 6.00 -21.27 -3.28
N GLY A 57 4.93 -20.84 -2.59
CA GLY A 57 4.53 -19.44 -2.44
C GLY A 57 5.41 -18.58 -1.53
N CYS A 58 6.55 -19.09 -1.05
CA CYS A 58 7.50 -18.28 -0.29
C CYS A 58 8.08 -17.12 -1.12
N TYR A 59 8.07 -17.22 -2.46
CA TYR A 59 8.40 -16.09 -3.34
C TYR A 59 7.27 -15.05 -3.44
N LEU A 60 6.03 -15.41 -3.06
CA LEU A 60 4.86 -14.52 -3.07
C LEU A 60 4.67 -13.82 -1.73
N THR A 61 5.38 -14.26 -0.69
CA THR A 61 5.34 -13.65 0.64
C THR A 61 6.64 -12.89 0.90
N MET A 62 6.56 -11.76 1.59
CA MET A 62 7.75 -11.03 2.03
C MET A 62 8.23 -11.52 3.39
N THR A 63 9.54 -11.72 3.53
CA THR A 63 10.17 -11.99 4.82
C THR A 63 10.38 -10.66 5.53
N ALA A 64 9.77 -10.49 6.71
CA ALA A 64 9.86 -9.29 7.54
C ALA A 64 9.48 -7.98 6.81
N PRO A 65 8.20 -7.80 6.40
CA PRO A 65 7.77 -6.55 5.78
C PRO A 65 7.95 -5.37 6.73
N GLU A 66 8.61 -4.31 6.26
CA GLU A 66 8.66 -3.04 6.97
C GLU A 66 7.59 -2.09 6.41
N MET A 67 6.85 -1.42 7.29
CA MET A 67 5.94 -0.37 6.83
C MET A 67 6.74 0.84 6.33
N ALA A 68 6.22 1.49 5.28
CA ALA A 68 6.76 2.73 4.77
C ALA A 68 6.97 3.78 5.88
N LYS A 69 8.17 4.37 5.93
CA LYS A 69 8.56 5.39 6.91
C LYS A 69 8.40 6.77 6.32
N LEU A 70 7.56 7.61 6.92
CA LEU A 70 7.46 9.04 6.59
C LEU A 70 8.39 9.84 7.50
N TYR A 71 9.34 10.58 6.92
CA TYR A 71 10.21 11.48 7.67
C TYR A 71 10.42 12.80 6.94
N LEU A 72 10.82 13.83 7.69
CA LEU A 72 11.09 15.16 7.16
C LEU A 72 12.60 15.37 7.00
N LEU A 73 13.05 15.58 5.77
CA LEU A 73 14.43 15.92 5.47
C LEU A 73 14.61 17.43 5.62
N ILE A 74 15.25 17.85 6.71
CA ILE A 74 15.38 19.26 7.09
C ILE A 74 16.17 20.02 6.02
N LYS A 75 15.60 21.14 5.53
CA LYS A 75 16.27 22.03 4.59
C LYS A 75 16.90 23.20 5.35
N VAL A 76 18.15 23.02 5.77
CA VAL A 76 18.91 24.03 6.54
C VAL A 76 19.20 25.35 5.79
N HIS A 77 18.91 25.43 4.49
CA HIS A 77 19.27 26.58 3.64
C HIS A 77 18.06 27.37 3.10
N LYS A 78 16.83 27.08 3.56
CA LYS A 78 15.62 27.82 3.13
C LYS A 78 14.79 28.23 4.35
N ASP A 79 14.77 29.53 4.62
CA ASP A 79 13.91 30.10 5.65
C ASP A 79 12.43 29.87 5.32
N GLY A 80 11.65 29.55 6.36
CA GLY A 80 10.20 29.29 6.25
C GLY A 80 9.80 27.92 5.69
N TYR A 81 10.77 27.08 5.26
CA TYR A 81 10.50 25.73 4.77
C TYR A 81 11.16 24.67 5.67
N PRO A 82 10.42 24.08 6.62
CA PRO A 82 10.99 23.24 7.68
C PRO A 82 11.67 21.97 7.15
N GLY A 83 11.30 21.49 5.95
CA GLY A 83 11.98 20.39 5.28
C GLY A 83 11.22 19.86 4.08
N ARG A 84 11.71 18.76 3.50
CA ARG A 84 11.03 17.99 2.46
C ARG A 84 10.47 16.72 3.08
N PRO A 85 9.15 16.45 3.01
CA PRO A 85 8.62 15.16 3.40
C PRO A 85 9.15 14.09 2.44
N VAL A 86 9.63 12.99 2.98
CA VAL A 86 10.14 11.83 2.26
C VAL A 86 9.43 10.59 2.80
N VAL A 87 8.86 9.81 1.89
CA VAL A 87 8.34 8.48 2.19
C VAL A 87 9.40 7.48 1.75
N SER A 88 9.96 6.73 2.69
CA SER A 88 10.84 5.61 2.40
C SER A 88 10.02 4.34 2.38
N GLN A 89 9.97 3.70 1.22
CA GLN A 89 9.28 2.43 0.98
C GLN A 89 10.29 1.28 0.85
N ILE A 90 11.44 1.38 1.52
CA ILE A 90 12.46 0.31 1.52
C ILE A 90 11.84 -0.89 2.22
N ASP A 91 11.86 -2.05 1.56
CA ASP A 91 11.26 -3.31 2.02
C ASP A 91 9.75 -3.23 2.29
N ASP A 92 9.07 -2.21 1.74
CA ASP A 92 7.61 -2.07 1.80
C ASP A 92 6.94 -3.01 0.78
N PRO A 93 5.96 -3.82 1.21
CA PRO A 93 5.30 -4.78 0.32
C PRO A 93 4.58 -4.12 -0.85
N THR A 94 4.08 -2.90 -0.67
CA THR A 94 3.41 -2.15 -1.74
C THR A 94 4.38 -1.82 -2.86
N TYR A 95 5.63 -1.43 -2.54
CA TYR A 95 6.64 -1.13 -3.56
C TYR A 95 6.96 -2.36 -4.44
N ASN A 96 7.12 -3.53 -3.83
CA ASN A 96 7.43 -4.76 -4.59
C ASN A 96 6.27 -5.20 -5.48
N ILE A 97 5.02 -5.08 -5.00
CA ILE A 97 3.83 -5.32 -5.83
C ILE A 97 3.80 -4.33 -7.00
N CYS A 98 4.01 -3.04 -6.75
CA CYS A 98 4.06 -2.02 -7.79
C CYS A 98 5.17 -2.31 -8.81
N LYS A 99 6.35 -2.75 -8.37
CA LYS A 99 7.46 -3.11 -9.27
C LYS A 99 7.08 -4.25 -10.22
N VAL A 100 6.52 -5.33 -9.70
CA VAL A 100 6.05 -6.47 -10.53
C VAL A 100 4.95 -6.01 -11.48
N LEU A 101 4.02 -5.19 -11.00
CA LEU A 101 2.96 -4.63 -11.83
C LEU A 101 3.53 -3.76 -12.96
N THR A 102 4.51 -2.91 -12.66
CA THR A 102 5.22 -2.10 -13.66
C THR A 102 5.91 -2.98 -14.70
N ASP A 103 6.58 -4.07 -14.30
CA ASP A 103 7.21 -5.00 -15.24
C ASP A 103 6.18 -5.69 -16.16
N ILE A 104 4.96 -5.95 -15.67
CA ILE A 104 3.84 -6.48 -16.47
C ILE A 104 3.27 -5.42 -17.42
N LEU A 105 3.20 -4.15 -16.98
CA LEU A 105 2.60 -3.05 -17.73
C LEU A 105 3.55 -2.44 -18.77
N ASN A 106 4.86 -2.41 -18.52
CA ASN A 106 5.86 -1.80 -19.41
C ASN A 106 5.76 -2.31 -20.87
N PRO A 107 5.66 -3.63 -21.14
CA PRO A 107 5.51 -4.13 -22.51
C PRO A 107 4.20 -3.70 -23.18
N LEU A 108 3.15 -3.42 -22.40
CA LEU A 108 1.86 -2.96 -22.93
C LEU A 108 1.91 -1.46 -23.28
N ASP A 109 2.71 -0.69 -22.54
CA ASP A 109 2.97 0.72 -22.83
C ASP A 109 3.90 0.87 -24.06
N GLU A 110 4.95 0.05 -24.16
CA GLU A 110 5.85 0.00 -25.32
C GLU A 110 5.17 -0.60 -26.57
N GLY A 111 4.29 -1.59 -26.40
CA GLY A 111 3.41 -2.09 -27.46
C GLY A 111 2.31 -1.10 -27.86
N GLY A 112 2.06 -0.10 -27.01
CA GLY A 112 1.18 1.04 -27.22
C GLY A 112 1.88 2.27 -27.81
N CYS A 113 3.14 2.18 -28.24
CA CYS A 113 3.79 3.24 -28.98
C CYS A 113 3.04 3.50 -30.30
N SER A 114 2.22 4.54 -30.24
CA SER A 114 1.90 5.42 -31.36
C SER A 114 3.16 5.63 -32.19
N LYS A 115 3.16 5.08 -33.40
CA LYS A 115 4.08 5.49 -34.46
C LYS A 115 3.83 6.97 -34.75
N ASN A 116 4.53 7.86 -34.07
CA ASN A 116 4.61 9.27 -34.43
C ASN A 116 6.05 9.77 -34.25
N LEU A 117 6.72 9.80 -35.40
CA LEU A 117 7.60 10.83 -35.95
C LEU A 117 8.51 11.68 -35.04
N LEU A 118 9.68 11.96 -35.66
CA LEU A 118 10.76 12.92 -35.37
C LEU A 118 11.96 12.25 -34.69
N SER A 119 13.14 12.18 -35.30
CA SER A 119 13.70 12.81 -36.52
C SER A 119 14.83 11.95 -37.08
#